data_AF-A0A7C2A726-F1
#
_entry.id   AF-A0A7C2A726-F1
#
_cell.length_a   1.000
_cell.length_b   1.000
_cell.length_c   1.000
_cell.angle_alpha   90.00
_cell.angle_beta   90.00
_cell.angle_gamma   90.00
#
_symmetry.space_group_name_H-M   'P 1'
#
loop_
_entity.id
_entity.type
_entity.pdbx_description
1 polymer ?
#
loop_
_entity_poly.entity_id
_entity_poly.type
_entity_poly.pdbx_seq_one_letter_code
_entity_poly.pdbx_strand_id
1 'polypeptide(L)'
;MEKFDFISGEEFRKSLENDYKELTDCLKVNAWKASHVLAGSIIETLLIDFLVASDYKSVDPLKMDLGQAIAACKKEGILTEKTEQLSSAIKSYRNLIHPGRKIRLGEEVDENGAKVAQALVDIVIKEVAARRKANYGYTAEQIVSKLERDSSAIAIIEHILKETNRAELERLLIIVVPKRYSDLDREEFVPTNVLHALAHCFRAAFGIVDEEIKRKVMKKFVSILKEADEEIVLSYETAFLKVSDFKYLSSPDVTIVKRHLLSRLSKTTVSLFQALKGIGAYLAIDETENFVDSVVKSILAEEDKISSRAREFLIKEYSNTKSNVRKAVIERLNDWIPHLEEQKLKAEADNIRHIKATLEF
;
A
#
# COMPACT_ATOMS: atom_id res chain seq x y z
N MET A 1 7.63 -14.98 12.68
CA MET A 1 6.38 -14.21 12.53
C MET A 1 6.40 -13.06 13.53
N GLU A 2 6.60 -11.84 13.03
CA GLU A 2 5.85 -10.65 13.45
C GLU A 2 6.05 -10.06 14.88
N LYS A 3 7.25 -10.14 15.49
CA LYS A 3 7.47 -9.56 16.84
C LYS A 3 7.35 -8.02 16.87
N PHE A 4 7.57 -7.35 15.75
CA PHE A 4 7.59 -5.89 15.63
C PHE A 4 6.59 -5.35 14.59
N ASP A 5 5.57 -6.11 14.22
CA ASP A 5 4.56 -5.69 13.23
C ASP A 5 3.69 -4.52 13.67
N PHE A 6 3.71 -4.22 14.96
CA PHE A 6 3.04 -3.06 15.51
C PHE A 6 3.82 -1.75 15.26
N ILE A 7 5.06 -1.82 14.78
CA ILE A 7 5.93 -0.66 14.51
C ILE A 7 5.50 0.03 13.22
N SER A 8 5.40 1.37 13.27
CA SER A 8 4.89 2.15 12.13
C SER A 8 5.97 2.42 11.07
N GLY A 9 7.19 2.73 11.50
CA GLY A 9 8.29 3.00 10.57
C GLY A 9 8.95 1.71 10.08
N GLU A 10 9.02 1.50 8.76
CA GLU A 10 9.69 0.34 8.17
C GLU A 10 11.19 0.27 8.55
N GLU A 11 11.87 1.43 8.57
CA GLU A 11 13.27 1.51 8.99
C GLU A 11 13.43 1.22 10.48
N PHE A 12 12.51 1.71 11.34
CA PHE A 12 12.49 1.36 12.76
C PHE A 12 12.25 -0.14 12.97
N ARG A 13 11.31 -0.73 12.22
CA ARG A 13 10.97 -2.15 12.31
C ARG A 13 12.17 -3.03 11.97
N LYS A 14 12.83 -2.75 10.83
CA LYS A 14 14.05 -3.47 10.43
C LYS A 14 15.18 -3.32 11.45
N SER A 15 15.38 -2.10 11.97
CA SER A 15 16.39 -1.85 13.00
C SER A 15 16.10 -2.68 14.26
N LEU A 16 14.85 -2.66 14.74
CA LEU A 16 14.42 -3.43 15.91
C LEU A 16 14.55 -4.94 15.72
N GLU A 17 14.21 -5.46 14.54
CA GLU A 17 14.36 -6.88 14.22
C GLU A 17 15.83 -7.32 14.24
N ASN A 18 16.71 -6.51 13.67
CA ASN A 18 18.16 -6.76 13.66
C ASN A 18 18.75 -6.63 15.08
N ASP A 19 18.48 -5.54 15.79
CA ASP A 19 18.99 -5.30 17.14
C ASP A 19 18.52 -6.38 18.13
N TYR A 20 17.26 -6.83 18.01
CA TYR A 20 16.73 -7.90 18.86
C TYR A 20 17.39 -9.25 18.57
N LYS A 21 17.66 -9.54 17.29
CA LYS A 21 18.44 -10.72 16.90
C LYS A 21 19.86 -10.64 17.47
N GLU A 22 20.52 -9.50 17.32
CA GLU A 22 21.87 -9.27 17.84
C GLU A 22 21.92 -9.37 19.37
N LEU A 23 20.93 -8.84 20.09
CA LEU A 23 20.79 -8.98 21.54
C LEU A 23 20.74 -10.46 21.93
N THR A 24 19.97 -11.25 21.20
CA THR A 24 19.83 -12.69 21.45
C THR A 24 21.14 -13.43 21.19
N ASP A 25 21.89 -13.04 20.16
CA ASP A 25 23.18 -13.63 19.84
C ASP A 25 24.28 -13.23 20.82
N CYS A 26 24.28 -11.98 21.31
CA CYS A 26 25.18 -11.51 22.37
C CYS A 26 25.04 -12.33 23.65
N LEU A 27 23.81 -12.66 24.05
CA LEU A 27 23.55 -13.47 25.23
C LEU A 27 24.10 -14.89 25.10
N LYS A 28 24.03 -15.50 23.89
CA LYS A 28 24.57 -16.85 23.65
C LYS A 28 26.09 -16.92 23.76
N VAL A 29 26.78 -15.82 23.46
CA VAL A 29 28.24 -15.75 23.49
C VAL A 29 28.79 -15.02 24.72
N ASN A 30 27.94 -14.82 25.74
CA ASN A 30 28.29 -14.16 26.99
C ASN A 30 28.77 -12.70 26.86
N ALA A 31 28.32 -12.00 25.81
CA ALA A 31 28.60 -10.59 25.59
C ALA A 31 27.66 -9.69 26.41
N TRP A 32 27.77 -9.75 27.74
CA TRP A 32 26.86 -9.08 28.66
C TRP A 32 26.80 -7.57 28.47
N LYS A 33 27.96 -6.94 28.25
CA LYS A 33 28.04 -5.48 28.04
C LYS A 33 27.28 -5.05 26.79
N ALA A 34 27.45 -5.76 25.68
CA ALA A 34 26.72 -5.51 24.44
C ALA A 34 25.21 -5.73 24.63
N SER A 35 24.83 -6.78 25.36
CA SER A 35 23.43 -7.10 25.65
C SER A 35 22.70 -5.94 26.36
N HIS A 36 23.34 -5.30 27.34
CA HIS A 36 22.73 -4.14 28.03
C HIS A 36 22.60 -2.90 27.12
N VAL A 37 23.58 -2.67 26.24
CA VAL A 37 23.53 -1.55 25.29
C VAL A 37 22.41 -1.75 24.28
N LEU A 38 22.33 -2.94 23.68
CA LEU A 38 21.29 -3.30 22.72
C LEU A 38 19.90 -3.25 23.35
N ALA A 39 19.73 -3.78 24.57
CA ALA A 39 18.46 -3.70 25.29
C ALA A 39 18.00 -2.24 25.51
N GLY A 40 18.92 -1.34 25.88
CA GLY A 40 18.64 0.08 26.00
C GLY A 40 18.24 0.72 24.66
N SER A 41 18.96 0.42 23.58
CA SER A 41 18.68 0.91 22.22
C SER A 41 17.31 0.46 21.70
N ILE A 42 16.97 -0.82 21.90
CA ILE A 42 15.68 -1.38 21.50
C ILE A 42 14.54 -0.68 22.22
N ILE A 43 14.63 -0.52 23.55
CA ILE A 43 13.59 0.16 24.33
C ILE A 43 13.47 1.63 23.91
N GLU A 44 14.59 2.34 23.74
CA GLU A 44 14.60 3.73 23.26
C GLU A 44 13.86 3.85 21.92
N THR A 45 14.19 2.98 20.97
CA THR A 45 13.60 2.94 19.63
C THR A 45 12.10 2.63 19.67
N LEU A 46 11.67 1.65 20.48
CA LEU A 46 10.25 1.29 20.64
C LEU A 46 9.41 2.46 21.15
N LEU A 47 9.93 3.18 22.14
CA LEU A 47 9.22 4.31 22.74
C LEU A 47 9.19 5.51 21.80
N ILE A 48 10.29 5.79 21.10
CA ILE A 48 10.35 6.86 20.09
C ILE A 48 9.37 6.59 18.95
N ASP A 49 9.38 5.37 18.35
CA ASP A 49 8.45 5.02 17.28
C ASP A 49 6.99 5.18 17.72
N PHE A 50 6.65 4.77 18.94
CA PHE A 50 5.31 4.99 19.48
C PHE A 50 4.97 6.48 19.57
N LEU A 51 5.84 7.30 20.15
CA LEU A 51 5.59 8.75 20.32
C LEU A 51 5.46 9.47 18.98
N VAL A 52 6.28 9.10 17.98
CA VAL A 52 6.17 9.62 16.61
C VAL A 52 4.83 9.25 16.00
N ALA A 53 4.43 7.98 16.07
CA ALA A 53 3.15 7.52 15.52
C ALA A 53 1.93 8.12 16.26
N SER A 54 2.14 8.55 17.51
CA SER A 54 1.11 9.19 18.34
C SER A 54 0.95 10.68 18.09
N ASP A 55 1.72 11.27 17.15
CA ASP A 55 1.80 12.73 16.93
C ASP A 55 2.10 13.49 18.24
N TYR A 56 3.06 13.00 19.03
CA TYR A 56 3.42 13.60 20.31
C TYR A 56 3.97 15.03 20.11
N LYS A 57 3.32 16.02 20.71
CA LYS A 57 3.54 17.45 20.40
C LYS A 57 4.50 18.20 21.32
N SER A 58 4.87 17.64 22.47
CA SER A 58 5.60 18.41 23.49
C SER A 58 7.06 18.66 23.12
N VAL A 59 7.74 17.62 22.63
CA VAL A 59 9.15 17.63 22.23
C VAL A 59 9.26 16.67 21.06
N ASP A 60 10.07 17.02 20.07
CA ASP A 60 10.41 16.13 18.95
C ASP A 60 10.94 14.77 19.46
N PRO A 61 10.19 13.67 19.29
CA PRO A 61 10.58 12.37 19.83
C PRO A 61 11.94 11.88 19.31
N LEU A 62 12.33 12.27 18.10
CA LEU A 62 13.61 11.86 17.50
C LEU A 62 14.84 12.50 18.18
N LYS A 63 14.62 13.49 19.04
CA LYS A 63 15.67 14.17 19.82
C LYS A 63 15.69 13.75 21.29
N MET A 64 14.80 12.84 21.69
CA MET A 64 14.73 12.37 23.07
C MET A 64 15.82 11.36 23.37
N ASP A 65 16.42 11.45 24.55
CA ASP A 65 17.14 10.33 25.14
C ASP A 65 16.18 9.30 25.75
N LEU A 66 16.68 8.09 26.03
CA LEU A 66 15.92 6.99 26.64
C LEU A 66 15.16 7.41 27.90
N GLY A 67 15.75 8.25 28.76
CA GLY A 67 15.09 8.71 29.97
C GLY A 67 13.91 9.63 29.68
N GLN A 68 14.08 10.55 28.72
CA GLN A 68 13.02 11.42 28.24
C GLN A 68 11.89 10.62 27.59
N ALA A 69 12.22 9.63 26.75
CA ALA A 69 11.26 8.74 26.10
C ALA A 69 10.47 7.90 27.11
N ILE A 70 11.13 7.32 28.12
CA ILE A 70 10.46 6.58 29.22
C ILE A 70 9.47 7.49 29.96
N ALA A 71 9.91 8.70 30.35
CA ALA A 71 9.08 9.63 31.09
C ALA A 71 7.86 10.09 30.28
N ALA A 72 8.06 10.42 28.99
CA ALA A 72 6.98 10.74 28.08
C ALA A 72 6.00 9.57 27.95
N CYS A 73 6.51 8.35 27.74
CA CYS A 73 5.64 7.18 27.56
C CYS A 73 4.86 6.78 28.82
N LYS A 74 5.42 6.99 30.02
CA LYS A 74 4.67 6.85 31.28
C LYS A 74 3.55 7.88 31.36
N LYS A 75 3.85 9.15 31.04
CA LYS A 75 2.87 10.24 31.09
C LYS A 75 1.68 10.01 30.16
N GLU A 76 1.94 9.46 28.97
CA GLU A 76 0.91 9.07 27.99
C GLU A 76 0.21 7.73 28.35
N GLY A 77 0.55 7.11 29.48
CA GLY A 77 -0.07 5.86 29.95
C GLY A 77 0.29 4.62 29.12
N ILE A 78 1.37 4.69 28.35
CA ILE A 78 1.86 3.63 27.48
C ILE A 78 2.59 2.57 28.32
N LEU A 79 3.50 3.05 29.18
CA LEU A 79 4.19 2.22 30.15
C LEU A 79 3.47 2.22 31.48
N THR A 80 3.42 1.05 32.12
CA THR A 80 3.01 0.96 33.52
C THR A 80 4.06 1.60 34.43
N GLU A 81 3.67 2.00 35.64
CA GLU A 81 4.62 2.51 36.63
C GLU A 81 5.73 1.49 36.93
N LYS A 82 5.37 0.20 37.01
CA LYS A 82 6.33 -0.89 37.17
C LYS A 82 7.34 -0.93 36.02
N THR A 83 6.87 -0.85 34.78
CA THR A 83 7.73 -0.94 33.60
C THR A 83 8.61 0.29 33.44
N GLU A 84 8.15 1.48 33.84
CA GLU A 84 9.00 2.68 33.91
C GLU A 84 10.14 2.51 34.93
N GLN A 85 9.82 2.09 36.15
CA GLN A 85 10.83 1.84 37.19
C GLN A 85 11.86 0.81 36.72
N LEU A 86 11.42 -0.28 36.09
CA LEU A 86 12.32 -1.29 35.52
C LEU A 86 13.17 -0.73 34.37
N SER A 87 12.57 0.06 33.46
CA SER A 87 13.27 0.69 32.33
C SER A 87 14.33 1.70 32.78
N SER A 88 14.11 2.36 33.91
CA SER A 88 15.12 3.25 34.51
C SER A 88 16.38 2.49 34.95
N ALA A 89 16.27 1.21 35.32
CA ALA A 89 17.43 0.38 35.66
C ALA A 89 18.29 0.07 34.42
N ILE A 90 17.69 -0.08 33.24
CA ILE A 90 18.44 -0.25 31.98
C ILE A 90 19.28 0.99 31.65
N LYS A 91 18.79 2.20 31.96
CA LYS A 91 19.63 3.42 31.85
C LYS A 91 20.88 3.27 32.72
N SER A 92 20.74 2.70 33.92
CA SER A 92 21.89 2.45 34.78
C SER A 92 22.87 1.46 34.18
N TYR A 93 22.37 0.35 33.63
CA TYR A 93 23.20 -0.67 33.00
C TYR A 93 23.86 -0.22 31.69
N ARG A 94 23.17 0.50 30.80
CA ARG A 94 23.76 1.08 29.58
C ARG A 94 24.95 1.96 29.93
N ASN A 95 24.85 2.72 31.00
CA ASN A 95 25.90 3.62 31.47
C ASN A 95 27.09 2.89 32.13
N LEU A 96 26.99 1.59 32.44
CA LEU A 96 28.15 0.76 32.84
C LEU A 96 29.12 0.51 31.67
N ILE A 97 28.80 1.01 30.47
CA ILE A 97 29.80 1.08 29.41
C ILE A 97 30.99 1.97 29.75
N HIS A 98 30.77 2.99 30.59
CA HIS A 98 31.77 3.95 30.99
C HIS A 98 32.65 3.39 32.14
N PRO A 99 33.97 3.20 31.92
CA PRO A 99 34.86 2.58 32.92
C PRO A 99 34.85 3.31 34.27
N GLY A 100 34.78 4.64 34.27
CA GLY A 100 34.73 5.45 35.50
C GLY A 100 33.49 5.18 36.36
N ARG A 101 32.37 4.77 35.76
CA ARG A 101 31.16 4.42 36.50
C ARG A 101 31.28 3.05 37.16
N LYS A 102 31.86 2.08 36.44
CA LYS A 102 32.17 0.73 36.97
C LYS A 102 33.05 0.83 38.23
N ILE A 103 34.12 1.60 38.16
CA ILE A 103 35.07 1.78 39.27
C ILE A 103 34.41 2.45 40.48
N ARG A 104 33.58 3.47 40.26
CA ARG A 104 32.95 4.24 41.34
C ARG A 104 31.84 3.48 42.06
N LEU A 105 31.04 2.71 41.33
CA LEU A 105 29.85 2.03 41.87
C LEU A 105 30.12 0.57 42.28
N GLY A 106 31.24 -0.02 41.84
CA GLY A 106 31.54 -1.43 42.10
C GLY A 106 30.58 -2.41 41.40
N GLU A 107 29.78 -1.92 40.45
CA GLU A 107 28.80 -2.72 39.72
C GLU A 107 29.50 -3.49 38.59
N GLU A 108 29.28 -4.80 38.54
CA GLU A 108 29.76 -5.67 37.47
C GLU A 108 28.65 -5.92 36.45
N VAL A 109 29.05 -6.14 35.19
CA VAL A 109 28.12 -6.56 34.16
C VAL A 109 28.15 -8.08 34.09
N ASP A 110 27.05 -8.72 34.45
CA ASP A 110 26.95 -10.17 34.56
C ASP A 110 25.82 -10.76 33.71
N GLU A 111 25.73 -12.10 33.70
CA GLU A 111 24.69 -12.85 32.99
C GLU A 111 23.28 -12.50 33.51
N ASN A 112 23.13 -12.32 34.82
CA ASN A 112 21.83 -12.06 35.44
C ASN A 112 21.28 -10.70 35.00
N GLY A 113 22.11 -9.66 35.04
CA GLY A 113 21.75 -8.33 34.53
C GLY A 113 21.37 -8.38 33.05
N ALA A 114 22.13 -9.13 32.24
CA ALA A 114 21.86 -9.23 30.80
C ALA A 114 20.52 -9.94 30.52
N LYS A 115 20.20 -11.01 31.25
CA LYS A 115 18.90 -11.69 31.16
C LYS A 115 17.75 -10.81 31.64
N VAL A 116 17.94 -10.04 32.71
CA VAL A 116 16.95 -9.06 33.19
C VAL A 116 16.70 -7.99 32.12
N ALA A 117 17.74 -7.49 31.48
CA ALA A 117 17.62 -6.51 30.40
C ALA A 117 16.83 -7.06 29.20
N GLN A 118 17.09 -8.31 28.79
CA GLN A 118 16.31 -8.97 27.73
C GLN A 118 14.84 -9.18 28.12
N ALA A 119 14.57 -9.68 29.34
CA ALA A 119 13.21 -9.88 29.80
C ALA A 119 12.42 -8.56 29.85
N LEU A 120 13.10 -7.46 30.19
CA LEU A 120 12.49 -6.13 30.18
C LEU A 120 12.21 -5.63 28.76
N VAL A 121 13.08 -5.88 27.79
CA VAL A 121 12.77 -5.64 26.36
C VAL A 121 11.48 -6.36 25.98
N ASP A 122 11.32 -7.63 26.36
CA ASP A 122 10.11 -8.41 26.06
C ASP A 122 8.84 -7.84 26.71
N ILE A 123 8.95 -7.35 27.96
CA ILE A 123 7.86 -6.68 28.66
C ILE A 123 7.45 -5.40 27.93
N VAL A 124 8.43 -4.55 27.57
CA VAL A 124 8.18 -3.29 26.86
C VAL A 124 7.55 -3.55 25.50
N ILE A 125 8.07 -4.51 24.73
CA ILE A 125 7.47 -4.94 23.44
C ILE A 125 5.99 -5.28 23.64
N LYS A 126 5.66 -6.08 24.66
CA LYS A 126 4.30 -6.51 24.93
C LYS A 126 3.38 -5.34 25.33
N GLU A 127 3.84 -4.45 26.21
CA GLU A 127 3.07 -3.28 26.65
C GLU A 127 2.82 -2.32 25.48
N VAL A 128 3.86 -1.98 24.72
CA VAL A 128 3.78 -1.08 23.56
C VAL A 128 2.85 -1.68 22.49
N ALA A 129 2.98 -2.97 22.17
CA ALA A 129 2.10 -3.65 21.22
C ALA A 129 0.63 -3.64 21.67
N ALA A 130 0.38 -3.96 22.95
CA ALA A 130 -0.97 -3.96 23.51
C ALA A 130 -1.60 -2.56 23.48
N ARG A 131 -0.81 -1.54 23.85
CA ARG A 131 -1.25 -0.14 23.80
C ARG A 131 -1.47 0.35 22.39
N ARG A 132 -0.64 -0.05 21.43
CA ARG A 132 -0.86 0.29 20.03
C ARG A 132 -2.18 -0.26 19.52
N LYS A 133 -2.43 -1.54 19.79
CA LYS A 133 -3.69 -2.19 19.39
C LYS A 133 -4.90 -1.52 20.02
N ALA A 134 -4.80 -1.09 21.28
CA ALA A 134 -5.89 -0.42 21.99
C ALA A 134 -6.15 1.01 21.48
N ASN A 135 -5.09 1.75 21.11
CA ASN A 135 -5.18 3.18 20.83
C ASN A 135 -5.24 3.52 19.32
N TYR A 136 -4.69 2.67 18.44
CA TYR A 136 -4.42 3.02 17.03
C TYR A 136 -5.02 2.06 15.99
N GLY A 137 -5.76 1.04 16.44
CA GLY A 137 -6.36 0.03 15.58
C GLY A 137 -5.34 -0.98 15.05
N TYR A 138 -5.60 -1.50 13.85
CA TYR A 138 -4.71 -2.44 13.16
C TYR A 138 -3.60 -1.71 12.40
N THR A 139 -2.40 -2.29 12.35
CA THR A 139 -1.36 -1.82 11.42
C THR A 139 -1.65 -2.27 9.98
N ALA A 140 -1.02 -1.62 9.01
CA ALA A 140 -1.17 -1.98 7.60
C ALA A 140 -0.83 -3.46 7.33
N GLU A 141 0.25 -3.98 7.94
CA GLU A 141 0.65 -5.38 7.86
C GLU A 141 -0.37 -6.30 8.51
N GLN A 142 -0.89 -5.95 9.68
CA GLN A 142 -1.91 -6.76 10.35
C GLN A 142 -3.19 -6.87 9.54
N ILE A 143 -3.59 -5.80 8.82
CA ILE A 143 -4.73 -5.82 7.92
C ILE A 143 -4.49 -6.81 6.78
N VAL A 144 -3.32 -6.73 6.14
CA VAL A 144 -2.94 -7.62 5.04
C VAL A 144 -2.82 -9.07 5.51
N SER A 145 -2.10 -9.34 6.60
CA SER A 145 -1.97 -10.66 7.23
C SER A 145 -3.34 -11.24 7.61
N LYS A 146 -4.32 -10.41 8.02
CA LYS A 146 -5.69 -10.87 8.30
C LYS A 146 -6.41 -11.30 7.02
N LEU A 147 -6.30 -10.56 5.92
CA LEU A 147 -6.92 -10.90 4.63
C LEU A 147 -6.33 -12.16 4.00
N GLU A 148 -5.04 -12.41 4.21
CA GLU A 148 -4.36 -13.62 3.74
C GLU A 148 -4.79 -14.87 4.51
N ARG A 149 -4.98 -14.75 5.83
CA ARG A 149 -5.31 -15.87 6.71
C ARG A 149 -6.81 -16.18 6.77
N ASP A 150 -7.66 -15.17 6.51
CA ASP A 150 -9.10 -15.27 6.67
C ASP A 150 -9.84 -14.54 5.54
N SER A 151 -10.31 -15.30 4.54
CA SER A 151 -11.07 -14.75 3.41
C SER A 151 -12.39 -14.09 3.83
N SER A 152 -12.94 -14.44 5.00
CA SER A 152 -14.18 -13.81 5.49
C SER A 152 -13.94 -12.39 6.02
N ALA A 153 -12.68 -12.03 6.32
CA ALA A 153 -12.32 -10.70 6.78
C ALA A 153 -12.67 -9.59 5.78
N ILE A 154 -12.84 -9.92 4.50
CA ILE A 154 -13.29 -8.97 3.47
C ILE A 154 -14.65 -8.34 3.81
N ALA A 155 -15.54 -9.08 4.46
CA ALA A 155 -16.88 -8.59 4.83
C ALA A 155 -16.84 -7.49 5.90
N ILE A 156 -15.78 -7.46 6.71
CA ILE A 156 -15.60 -6.50 7.81
C ILE A 156 -14.49 -5.48 7.52
N ILE A 157 -13.88 -5.51 6.33
CA ILE A 157 -12.69 -4.72 6.03
C ILE A 157 -12.93 -3.22 6.17
N GLU A 158 -14.10 -2.72 5.75
CA GLU A 158 -14.43 -1.30 5.90
C GLU A 158 -14.50 -0.85 7.36
N HIS A 159 -14.90 -1.75 8.28
CA HIS A 159 -14.97 -1.43 9.70
C HIS A 159 -13.56 -1.37 10.29
N ILE A 160 -12.70 -2.34 9.94
CA ILE A 160 -11.29 -2.35 10.31
C ILE A 160 -10.59 -1.08 9.82
N LEU A 161 -10.82 -0.70 8.56
CA LEU A 161 -10.21 0.47 7.95
C LEU A 161 -10.67 1.79 8.59
N LYS A 162 -11.93 1.90 9.02
CA LYS A 162 -12.43 3.09 9.75
C LYS A 162 -11.81 3.25 11.14
N GLU A 163 -11.43 2.15 11.77
CA GLU A 163 -10.74 2.14 13.07
C GLU A 163 -9.21 2.25 12.91
N THR A 164 -8.70 2.20 11.67
CA THR A 164 -7.27 2.30 11.39
C THR A 164 -6.84 3.76 11.34
N ASN A 165 -5.74 4.09 12.00
CA ASN A 165 -5.24 5.46 12.00
C ASN A 165 -4.78 5.91 10.59
N ARG A 166 -4.73 7.23 10.42
CA ARG A 166 -4.40 7.88 9.14
C ARG A 166 -3.04 7.47 8.57
N ALA A 167 -2.01 7.36 9.41
CA ALA A 167 -0.66 7.03 8.96
C ALA A 167 -0.58 5.58 8.44
N GLU A 168 -1.26 4.65 9.11
CA GLU A 168 -1.36 3.27 8.68
C GLU A 168 -2.20 3.12 7.41
N LEU A 169 -3.26 3.91 7.22
CA LEU A 169 -4.01 3.93 5.95
C LEU A 169 -3.16 4.45 4.77
N GLU A 170 -2.37 5.51 4.98
CA GLU A 170 -1.43 6.00 3.96
C GLU A 170 -0.40 4.93 3.60
N ARG A 171 0.21 4.30 4.61
CA ARG A 171 1.20 3.23 4.46
C ARG A 171 0.61 1.97 3.79
N LEU A 172 -0.63 1.61 4.13
CA LEU A 172 -1.38 0.51 3.53
C LEU A 172 -1.52 0.72 2.01
N LEU A 173 -1.89 1.93 1.58
CA LEU A 173 -2.11 2.27 0.18
C LEU A 173 -0.83 2.49 -0.63
N ILE A 174 0.21 3.07 -0.04
CA ILE A 174 1.42 3.45 -0.78
C ILE A 174 2.45 2.32 -0.81
N ILE A 175 2.50 1.51 0.24
CA ILE A 175 3.60 0.55 0.48
C ILE A 175 3.06 -0.87 0.60
N VAL A 176 2.24 -1.15 1.63
CA VAL A 176 2.02 -2.52 2.09
C VAL A 176 1.18 -3.33 1.10
N VAL A 177 -0.01 -2.84 0.72
CA VAL A 177 -0.89 -3.58 -0.20
C VAL A 177 -0.26 -3.70 -1.59
N PRO A 178 0.27 -2.63 -2.22
CA PRO A 178 0.85 -2.77 -3.54
C PRO A 178 2.06 -3.69 -3.60
N LYS A 179 2.96 -3.60 -2.60
CA LYS A 179 4.13 -4.48 -2.53
C LYS A 179 3.69 -5.93 -2.36
N ARG A 180 2.81 -6.20 -1.40
CA ARG A 180 2.37 -7.57 -1.14
C ARG A 180 1.58 -8.17 -2.30
N TYR A 181 0.75 -7.37 -2.96
CA TYR A 181 0.07 -7.78 -4.18
C TYR A 181 1.07 -8.15 -5.26
N SER A 182 2.07 -7.31 -5.52
CA SER A 182 3.10 -7.58 -6.54
C SER A 182 3.96 -8.79 -6.20
N ASP A 183 4.28 -9.03 -4.93
CA ASP A 183 5.04 -10.20 -4.49
C ASP A 183 4.23 -11.48 -4.77
N LEU A 184 2.93 -11.47 -4.46
CA LEU A 184 2.03 -12.60 -4.68
C LEU A 184 1.71 -12.83 -6.16
N ASP A 185 1.49 -11.78 -6.95
CA ASP A 185 1.15 -11.90 -8.38
C ASP A 185 2.26 -12.60 -9.20
N ARG A 186 3.49 -12.61 -8.67
CA ARG A 186 4.66 -13.30 -9.24
C ARG A 186 4.82 -14.75 -8.80
N GLU A 187 4.11 -15.18 -7.77
CA GLU A 187 4.18 -16.55 -7.27
C GLU A 187 3.28 -17.48 -8.12
N GLU A 188 3.78 -18.65 -8.52
CA GLU A 188 3.03 -19.61 -9.37
C GLU A 188 1.71 -20.10 -8.74
N PHE A 189 1.64 -20.13 -7.41
CA PHE A 189 0.55 -20.75 -6.67
C PHE A 189 -0.06 -19.79 -5.64
N VAL A 190 -0.66 -18.70 -6.11
CA VAL A 190 -1.43 -17.81 -5.25
C VAL A 190 -2.93 -18.06 -5.36
N PRO A 191 -3.62 -18.28 -4.23
CA PRO A 191 -5.08 -18.32 -4.22
C PRO A 191 -5.66 -17.00 -4.74
N THR A 192 -6.38 -17.03 -5.88
CA THR A 192 -6.94 -15.84 -6.55
C THR A 192 -7.81 -14.97 -5.63
N ASN A 193 -8.42 -15.57 -4.60
CA ASN A 193 -9.20 -14.86 -3.59
C ASN A 193 -8.35 -13.87 -2.77
N VAL A 194 -7.06 -14.14 -2.55
CA VAL A 194 -6.18 -13.26 -1.78
C VAL A 194 -5.86 -11.99 -2.58
N LEU A 195 -5.46 -12.11 -3.85
CA LEU A 195 -5.24 -10.96 -4.72
C LEU A 195 -6.50 -10.10 -4.83
N HIS A 196 -7.67 -10.72 -5.00
CA HIS A 196 -8.94 -10.01 -5.01
C HIS A 196 -9.22 -9.29 -3.68
N ALA A 197 -8.94 -9.92 -2.54
CA ALA A 197 -9.11 -9.31 -1.23
C ALA A 197 -8.18 -8.10 -1.01
N LEU A 198 -6.94 -8.18 -1.48
CA LEU A 198 -5.98 -7.07 -1.45
C LEU A 198 -6.42 -5.90 -2.33
N ALA A 199 -6.84 -6.16 -3.57
CA ALA A 199 -7.39 -5.13 -4.46
C ALA A 199 -8.65 -4.47 -3.87
N HIS A 200 -9.54 -5.27 -3.27
CA HIS A 200 -10.72 -4.75 -2.59
C HIS A 200 -10.35 -3.90 -1.38
N CYS A 201 -9.42 -4.36 -0.54
CA CYS A 201 -8.90 -3.61 0.60
C CYS A 201 -8.33 -2.27 0.18
N PHE A 202 -7.49 -2.24 -0.87
CA PHE A 202 -6.96 -1.01 -1.44
C PHE A 202 -8.08 -0.06 -1.84
N ARG A 203 -9.09 -0.53 -2.59
CA ARG A 203 -10.19 0.33 -3.03
C ARG A 203 -11.05 0.85 -1.89
N ALA A 204 -11.31 0.03 -0.88
CA ALA A 204 -12.04 0.43 0.31
C ALA A 204 -11.26 1.50 1.10
N ALA A 205 -9.96 1.26 1.32
CA ALA A 205 -9.07 2.20 2.01
C ALA A 205 -8.96 3.53 1.24
N PHE A 206 -8.77 3.47 -0.08
CA PHE A 206 -8.74 4.64 -0.95
C PHE A 206 -10.06 5.43 -0.89
N GLY A 207 -11.20 4.77 -0.71
CA GLY A 207 -12.51 5.41 -0.58
C GLY A 207 -12.66 6.27 0.68
N ILE A 208 -12.06 5.86 1.80
CA ILE A 208 -12.24 6.49 3.11
C ILE A 208 -11.18 7.55 3.46
N VAL A 209 -9.99 7.48 2.86
CA VAL A 209 -8.91 8.43 3.15
C VAL A 209 -9.22 9.83 2.60
N ASP A 210 -8.56 10.82 3.19
CA ASP A 210 -8.66 12.22 2.75
C ASP A 210 -8.01 12.47 1.38
N GLU A 211 -8.30 13.63 0.82
CA GLU A 211 -7.82 14.08 -0.49
C GLU A 211 -6.30 14.20 -0.57
N GLU A 212 -5.61 14.51 0.53
CA GLU A 212 -4.15 14.63 0.56
C GLU A 212 -3.52 13.25 0.30
N ILE A 213 -3.97 12.21 1.01
CA ILE A 213 -3.48 10.84 0.83
C ILE A 213 -3.82 10.34 -0.58
N LYS A 214 -5.03 10.59 -1.08
CA LYS A 214 -5.42 10.20 -2.46
C LYS A 214 -4.46 10.78 -3.50
N ARG A 215 -4.07 12.06 -3.36
CA ARG A 215 -3.07 12.70 -4.23
C ARG A 215 -1.71 12.04 -4.12
N LYS A 216 -1.25 11.69 -2.90
CA LYS A 216 0.02 10.97 -2.71
C LYS A 216 0.01 9.59 -3.37
N VAL A 217 -1.07 8.82 -3.20
CA VAL A 217 -1.25 7.51 -3.83
C VAL A 217 -1.22 7.63 -5.36
N MET A 218 -1.94 8.59 -5.91
CA MET A 218 -1.96 8.82 -7.37
C MET A 218 -0.61 9.33 -7.90
N LYS A 219 0.12 10.15 -7.14
CA LYS A 219 1.50 10.54 -7.47
C LYS A 219 2.45 9.34 -7.43
N LYS A 220 2.26 8.42 -6.49
CA LYS A 220 3.03 7.17 -6.44
C LYS A 220 2.78 6.30 -7.67
N PHE A 221 1.54 6.20 -8.13
CA PHE A 221 1.23 5.51 -9.39
C PHE A 221 1.97 6.12 -10.59
N VAL A 222 2.02 7.44 -10.70
CA VAL A 222 2.79 8.12 -11.77
C VAL A 222 4.29 7.82 -11.69
N SER A 223 4.85 7.73 -10.48
CA SER A 223 6.25 7.32 -10.29
C SER A 223 6.47 5.87 -10.73
N ILE A 224 5.58 4.94 -10.34
CA ILE A 224 5.62 3.54 -10.80
C ILE A 224 5.59 3.47 -12.33
N LEU A 225 4.69 4.23 -12.97
CA LEU A 225 4.57 4.28 -14.42
C LEU A 225 5.85 4.77 -15.14
N LYS A 226 6.64 5.62 -14.48
CA LYS A 226 7.88 6.20 -15.04
C LYS A 226 9.12 5.37 -14.76
N GLU A 227 9.14 4.63 -13.66
CA GLU A 227 10.36 4.06 -13.08
C GLU A 227 10.34 2.53 -13.02
N ALA A 228 9.18 1.89 -13.00
CA ALA A 228 9.05 0.45 -12.83
C ALA A 228 8.95 -0.29 -14.17
N ASP A 229 9.24 -1.59 -14.14
CA ASP A 229 9.13 -2.48 -15.29
C ASP A 229 7.66 -2.72 -15.70
N GLU A 230 7.44 -3.12 -16.96
CA GLU A 230 6.10 -3.30 -17.54
C GLU A 230 5.22 -4.22 -16.67
N GLU A 231 5.76 -5.32 -16.15
CA GLU A 231 5.02 -6.26 -15.29
C GLU A 231 4.44 -5.59 -14.05
N ILE A 232 5.24 -4.81 -13.31
CA ILE A 232 4.80 -4.10 -12.09
C ILE A 232 3.73 -3.07 -12.42
N VAL A 233 3.92 -2.34 -13.53
CA VAL A 233 2.96 -1.34 -13.99
C VAL A 233 1.61 -1.99 -14.26
N LEU A 234 1.58 -3.14 -14.93
CA LEU A 234 0.35 -3.85 -15.27
C LEU A 234 -0.40 -4.39 -14.07
N SER A 235 0.30 -5.04 -13.14
CA SER A 235 -0.31 -5.54 -11.90
C SER A 235 -0.93 -4.38 -11.10
N TYR A 236 -0.21 -3.26 -10.97
CA TYR A 236 -0.71 -2.09 -10.25
C TYR A 236 -1.91 -1.45 -10.96
N GLU A 237 -1.81 -1.24 -12.27
CA GLU A 237 -2.85 -0.62 -13.09
C GLU A 237 -4.16 -1.40 -13.00
N THR A 238 -4.10 -2.71 -13.25
CA THR A 238 -5.30 -3.55 -13.32
C THR A 238 -5.94 -3.77 -11.95
N ALA A 239 -5.14 -3.83 -10.88
CA ALA A 239 -5.64 -4.07 -9.53
C ALA A 239 -6.18 -2.79 -8.85
N PHE A 240 -5.50 -1.65 -9.03
CA PHE A 240 -5.70 -0.50 -8.14
C PHE A 240 -6.23 0.75 -8.83
N LEU A 241 -5.90 0.98 -10.10
CA LEU A 241 -6.26 2.22 -10.81
C LEU A 241 -7.73 2.22 -11.24
N LYS A 242 -8.41 3.35 -11.05
CA LYS A 242 -9.67 3.66 -11.73
C LYS A 242 -9.60 5.04 -12.34
N VAL A 243 -10.14 5.21 -13.55
CA VAL A 243 -10.17 6.54 -14.20
C VAL A 243 -10.93 7.59 -13.38
N SER A 244 -11.90 7.19 -12.55
CA SER A 244 -12.57 8.09 -11.60
C SER A 244 -11.61 8.82 -10.65
N ASP A 245 -10.40 8.28 -10.45
CA ASP A 245 -9.39 8.82 -9.54
C ASP A 245 -8.50 9.86 -10.22
N PHE A 246 -8.64 10.09 -11.54
CA PHE A 246 -7.86 11.09 -12.28
C PHE A 246 -8.06 12.51 -11.75
N LYS A 247 -9.18 12.78 -11.07
CA LYS A 247 -9.42 14.06 -10.39
C LYS A 247 -8.38 14.39 -9.29
N TYR A 248 -7.62 13.40 -8.84
CA TYR A 248 -6.53 13.55 -7.85
C TYR A 248 -5.15 13.74 -8.49
N LEU A 249 -5.04 13.62 -9.81
CA LEU A 249 -3.81 13.86 -10.56
C LEU A 249 -3.70 15.33 -11.00
N SER A 250 -2.46 15.76 -11.27
CA SER A 250 -2.23 17.02 -11.98
C SER A 250 -2.57 16.86 -13.47
N SER A 251 -2.86 17.97 -14.17
CA SER A 251 -3.15 17.91 -15.62
C SER A 251 -2.02 17.27 -16.46
N PRO A 252 -0.72 17.56 -16.20
CA PRO A 252 0.38 16.84 -16.85
C PRO A 252 0.36 15.33 -16.56
N ASP A 253 0.12 14.94 -15.31
CA ASP A 253 0.13 13.53 -14.93
C ASP A 253 -1.05 12.75 -15.54
N VAL A 254 -2.24 13.36 -15.61
CA VAL A 254 -3.39 12.78 -16.34
C VAL A 254 -3.01 12.46 -17.78
N THR A 255 -2.27 13.35 -18.44
CA THR A 255 -1.87 13.16 -19.85
C THR A 255 -0.94 11.96 -19.99
N ILE A 256 0.02 11.79 -19.07
CA ILE A 256 0.95 10.65 -19.08
C ILE A 256 0.20 9.34 -18.84
N VAL A 257 -0.62 9.29 -17.79
CA VAL A 257 -1.39 8.09 -17.43
C VAL A 257 -2.36 7.72 -18.55
N LYS A 258 -3.11 8.69 -19.08
CA LYS A 258 -4.04 8.47 -20.21
C LYS A 258 -3.33 7.91 -21.43
N ARG A 259 -2.19 8.51 -21.83
CA ARG A 259 -1.42 8.04 -23.00
C ARG A 259 -0.96 6.60 -22.83
N HIS A 260 -0.48 6.24 -21.64
CA HIS A 260 -0.11 4.86 -21.34
C HIS A 260 -1.29 3.90 -21.51
N LEU A 261 -2.42 4.20 -20.85
CA LEU A 261 -3.62 3.36 -20.90
C LEU A 261 -4.17 3.18 -22.32
N LEU A 262 -4.18 4.25 -23.12
CA LEU A 262 -4.62 4.18 -24.52
C LEU A 262 -3.66 3.34 -25.38
N SER A 263 -2.35 3.45 -25.17
CA SER A 263 -1.38 2.61 -25.87
C SER A 263 -1.56 1.12 -25.56
N ARG A 264 -1.94 0.81 -24.31
CA ARG A 264 -2.20 -0.53 -23.80
C ARG A 264 -3.52 -1.12 -24.27
N LEU A 265 -4.48 -0.29 -24.65
CA LEU A 265 -5.79 -0.73 -25.13
C LEU A 265 -5.69 -1.67 -26.34
N SER A 266 -4.58 -1.59 -27.10
CA SER A 266 -4.26 -2.48 -28.22
C SER A 266 -3.90 -3.92 -27.84
N LYS A 267 -3.44 -4.17 -26.59
CA LYS A 267 -3.06 -5.49 -26.05
C LYS A 267 -4.15 -6.06 -25.12
N THR A 268 -5.40 -5.79 -25.46
CA THR A 268 -6.60 -5.76 -24.61
C THR A 268 -6.78 -6.95 -23.66
N THR A 269 -7.18 -6.67 -22.42
CA THR A 269 -7.68 -7.68 -21.45
C THR A 269 -9.01 -7.22 -20.84
N VAL A 270 -9.79 -8.17 -20.31
CA VAL A 270 -11.06 -7.87 -19.62
C VAL A 270 -10.83 -6.93 -18.41
N SER A 271 -9.74 -7.12 -17.68
CA SER A 271 -9.36 -6.29 -16.53
C SER A 271 -9.03 -4.86 -16.92
N LEU A 272 -8.41 -4.66 -18.09
CA LEU A 272 -8.09 -3.31 -18.60
C LEU A 272 -9.36 -2.49 -18.86
N PHE A 273 -10.40 -3.09 -19.44
CA PHE A 273 -11.68 -2.39 -19.63
C PHE A 273 -12.33 -1.94 -18.31
N GLN A 274 -12.13 -2.71 -17.24
CA GLN A 274 -12.64 -2.34 -15.92
C GLN A 274 -11.85 -1.16 -15.32
N ALA A 275 -10.53 -1.15 -15.46
CA ALA A 275 -9.69 -0.03 -15.02
C ALA A 275 -10.00 1.26 -15.79
N LEU A 276 -10.28 1.13 -17.10
CA LEU A 276 -10.58 2.24 -18.01
C LEU A 276 -12.00 2.79 -17.93
N LYS A 277 -12.88 2.21 -17.09
CA LYS A 277 -14.26 2.68 -16.98
C LYS A 277 -14.30 4.16 -16.59
N GLY A 278 -14.90 4.99 -17.44
CA GLY A 278 -14.97 6.44 -17.31
C GLY A 278 -13.98 7.22 -18.17
N ILE A 279 -13.11 6.56 -18.95
CA ILE A 279 -12.12 7.21 -19.82
C ILE A 279 -12.74 8.14 -20.86
N GLY A 280 -13.98 7.89 -21.27
CA GLY A 280 -14.69 8.73 -22.24
C GLY A 280 -14.73 10.21 -21.86
N ALA A 281 -14.83 10.53 -20.57
CA ALA A 281 -14.84 11.92 -20.08
C ALA A 281 -13.50 12.66 -20.29
N TYR A 282 -12.41 11.92 -20.49
CA TYR A 282 -11.04 12.43 -20.61
C TYR A 282 -10.46 12.33 -22.03
N LEU A 283 -11.20 11.71 -22.97
CA LEU A 283 -10.79 11.60 -24.36
C LEU A 283 -10.77 12.97 -25.05
N ALA A 284 -9.71 13.22 -25.80
CA ALA A 284 -9.61 14.32 -26.76
C ALA A 284 -9.95 13.82 -28.18
N ILE A 285 -10.24 14.75 -29.09
CA ILE A 285 -10.65 14.41 -30.46
C ILE A 285 -9.53 13.62 -31.17
N ASP A 286 -8.30 14.07 -31.05
CA ASP A 286 -7.09 13.47 -31.64
C ASP A 286 -6.75 12.08 -31.06
N GLU A 287 -7.33 11.71 -29.93
CA GLU A 287 -7.16 10.39 -29.32
C GLU A 287 -8.24 9.39 -29.75
N THR A 288 -9.28 9.87 -30.44
CA THR A 288 -10.47 9.07 -30.78
C THR A 288 -10.14 7.93 -31.72
N GLU A 289 -9.24 8.15 -32.69
CA GLU A 289 -8.82 7.12 -33.64
C GLU A 289 -8.18 5.92 -32.92
N ASN A 290 -7.14 6.17 -32.12
CA ASN A 290 -6.45 5.11 -31.37
C ASN A 290 -7.38 4.37 -30.41
N PHE A 291 -8.29 5.11 -29.76
CA PHE A 291 -9.28 4.53 -28.87
C PHE A 291 -10.25 3.61 -29.61
N VAL A 292 -10.93 4.11 -30.65
CA VAL A 292 -11.93 3.35 -31.40
C VAL A 292 -11.29 2.14 -32.06
N ASP A 293 -10.14 2.29 -32.71
CA ASP A 293 -9.46 1.21 -33.41
C ASP A 293 -9.09 0.06 -32.47
N SER A 294 -8.62 0.39 -31.27
CA SER A 294 -8.24 -0.63 -30.27
C SER A 294 -9.47 -1.37 -29.74
N VAL A 295 -10.58 -0.66 -29.47
CA VAL A 295 -11.81 -1.29 -28.99
C VAL A 295 -12.50 -2.10 -30.08
N VAL A 296 -12.52 -1.61 -31.33
CA VAL A 296 -13.06 -2.34 -32.48
C VAL A 296 -12.30 -3.64 -32.71
N LYS A 297 -10.96 -3.61 -32.71
CA LYS A 297 -10.14 -4.83 -32.78
C LYS A 297 -10.50 -5.83 -31.67
N SER A 298 -10.81 -5.34 -30.48
CA SER A 298 -11.24 -6.18 -29.35
C SER A 298 -12.66 -6.77 -29.55
N ILE A 299 -13.57 -6.01 -30.17
CA ILE A 299 -14.91 -6.50 -30.54
C ILE A 299 -14.81 -7.60 -31.60
N LEU A 300 -13.83 -7.51 -32.50
CA LEU A 300 -13.60 -8.48 -33.56
C LEU A 300 -12.73 -9.68 -33.11
N ALA A 301 -12.31 -9.73 -31.85
CA ALA A 301 -11.55 -10.86 -31.33
C ALA A 301 -12.41 -12.15 -31.30
N GLU A 302 -11.77 -13.30 -31.52
CA GLU A 302 -12.44 -14.61 -31.54
C GLU A 302 -13.02 -15.03 -30.17
N GLU A 303 -12.51 -14.46 -29.07
CA GLU A 303 -13.04 -14.73 -27.72
C GLU A 303 -14.31 -13.92 -27.43
N ASP A 304 -15.46 -14.61 -27.40
CA ASP A 304 -16.79 -14.05 -27.10
C ASP A 304 -16.82 -13.17 -25.84
N LYS A 305 -16.08 -13.55 -24.79
CA LYS A 305 -16.04 -12.81 -23.52
C LYS A 305 -15.35 -11.45 -23.67
N ILE A 306 -14.28 -11.36 -24.47
CA ILE A 306 -13.59 -10.10 -24.74
C ILE A 306 -14.46 -9.24 -25.66
N SER A 307 -15.02 -9.83 -26.73
CA SER A 307 -15.86 -9.14 -27.70
C SER A 307 -17.08 -8.47 -27.05
N SER A 308 -17.85 -9.24 -26.27
CA SER A 308 -19.01 -8.74 -25.54
C SER A 308 -18.65 -7.62 -24.56
N ARG A 309 -17.54 -7.77 -23.83
CA ARG A 309 -17.09 -6.75 -22.88
C ARG A 309 -16.60 -5.47 -23.57
N ALA A 310 -15.90 -5.60 -24.69
CA ALA A 310 -15.44 -4.48 -25.50
C ALA A 310 -16.63 -3.67 -26.06
N ARG A 311 -17.68 -4.36 -26.53
CA ARG A 311 -18.92 -3.71 -26.97
C ARG A 311 -19.58 -2.92 -25.85
N GLU A 312 -19.80 -3.54 -24.69
CA GLU A 312 -20.37 -2.84 -23.53
C GLU A 312 -19.53 -1.64 -23.10
N PHE A 313 -18.21 -1.78 -23.15
CA PHE A 313 -17.27 -0.74 -22.82
C PHE A 313 -17.41 0.44 -23.79
N LEU A 314 -17.40 0.21 -25.11
CA LEU A 314 -17.56 1.28 -26.10
C LEU A 314 -18.86 2.05 -25.90
N ILE A 315 -19.98 1.35 -25.68
CA ILE A 315 -21.30 1.98 -25.48
C ILE A 315 -21.30 2.86 -24.23
N LYS A 316 -20.81 2.33 -23.10
CA LYS A 316 -20.75 3.08 -21.84
C LYS A 316 -19.84 4.30 -21.95
N GLU A 317 -18.65 4.13 -22.52
CA GLU A 317 -17.70 5.23 -22.64
C GLU A 317 -18.19 6.30 -23.63
N TYR A 318 -18.80 5.91 -24.75
CA TYR A 318 -19.41 6.85 -25.69
C TYR A 318 -20.43 7.76 -24.99
N SER A 319 -21.30 7.20 -24.15
CA SER A 319 -22.27 7.99 -23.36
C SER A 319 -21.60 8.99 -22.40
N ASN A 320 -20.36 8.71 -21.98
CA ASN A 320 -19.57 9.54 -21.07
C ASN A 320 -18.61 10.50 -21.80
N THR A 321 -18.55 10.48 -23.13
CA THR A 321 -17.75 11.42 -23.93
C THR A 321 -18.47 12.74 -24.23
N LYS A 322 -17.70 13.78 -24.53
CA LYS A 322 -18.18 15.10 -24.99
C LYS A 322 -18.77 15.01 -26.40
N SER A 323 -19.68 15.91 -26.76
CA SER A 323 -20.41 15.86 -28.05
C SER A 323 -19.52 15.92 -29.29
N ASN A 324 -18.42 16.66 -29.26
CA ASN A 324 -17.42 16.71 -30.33
C ASN A 324 -16.66 15.38 -30.47
N VAL A 325 -16.32 14.73 -29.36
CA VAL A 325 -15.68 13.41 -29.35
C VAL A 325 -16.65 12.32 -29.83
N ARG A 326 -17.93 12.38 -29.45
CA ARG A 326 -18.97 11.47 -29.97
C ARG A 326 -19.04 11.47 -31.49
N LYS A 327 -19.03 12.66 -32.12
CA LYS A 327 -19.01 12.78 -33.58
C LYS A 327 -17.80 12.09 -34.18
N ALA A 328 -16.61 12.34 -33.63
CA ALA A 328 -15.38 11.69 -34.08
C ALA A 328 -15.42 10.15 -33.89
N VAL A 329 -16.06 9.64 -32.84
CA VAL A 329 -16.24 8.19 -32.65
C VAL A 329 -17.12 7.61 -33.76
N ILE A 330 -18.26 8.25 -34.06
CA ILE A 330 -19.16 7.80 -35.12
C ILE A 330 -18.49 7.88 -36.49
N GLU A 331 -17.77 8.95 -36.78
CA GLU A 331 -16.98 9.10 -38.01
C GLU A 331 -15.96 7.96 -38.13
N ARG A 332 -15.21 7.67 -37.07
CA ARG A 332 -14.23 6.57 -37.12
C ARG A 332 -14.87 5.19 -37.28
N LEU A 333 -16.03 4.94 -36.67
CA LEU A 333 -16.78 3.69 -36.91
C LEU A 333 -17.26 3.59 -38.36
N ASN A 334 -17.61 4.71 -39.01
CA ASN A 334 -17.95 4.71 -40.43
C ASN A 334 -16.76 4.35 -41.32
N ASP A 335 -15.53 4.72 -40.94
CA ASP A 335 -14.32 4.35 -41.69
C ASP A 335 -14.02 2.84 -41.60
N TRP A 336 -14.37 2.20 -40.48
CA TRP A 336 -14.16 0.76 -40.29
C TRP A 336 -15.07 -0.11 -41.15
N ILE A 337 -16.30 0.32 -41.40
CA ILE A 337 -17.30 -0.45 -42.18
C ILE A 337 -16.79 -0.79 -43.60
N PRO A 338 -16.39 0.18 -44.45
CA PRO A 338 -15.91 -0.13 -45.80
C PRO A 338 -14.61 -0.94 -45.76
N HIS A 339 -13.73 -0.69 -44.78
CA HIS A 339 -12.49 -1.46 -44.63
C HIS A 339 -12.76 -2.96 -44.38
N LEU A 340 -13.74 -3.28 -43.53
CA LEU A 340 -14.15 -4.67 -43.26
C LEU A 340 -14.83 -5.31 -44.49
N GLU A 341 -15.63 -4.54 -45.23
CA GLU A 341 -16.28 -5.02 -46.46
C GLU A 341 -15.27 -5.33 -47.57
N GLU A 342 -14.24 -4.49 -47.74
CA GLU A 342 -13.12 -4.71 -48.66
C GLU A 342 -12.34 -5.99 -48.31
N GLN A 343 -12.23 -6.30 -47.01
CA GLN A 343 -11.63 -7.56 -46.52
C GLN A 343 -12.58 -8.77 -46.59
N LYS A 344 -13.80 -8.60 -47.12
CA LYS A 344 -14.85 -9.63 -47.20
C LYS A 344 -15.36 -10.11 -45.83
N LEU A 345 -15.19 -9.30 -44.79
CA LEU A 345 -15.65 -9.54 -43.42
C LEU A 345 -17.03 -8.91 -43.19
N LYS A 346 -18.04 -9.43 -43.90
CA LYS A 346 -19.38 -8.82 -43.94
C LYS A 346 -20.10 -8.91 -42.58
N ALA A 347 -19.96 -10.03 -41.86
CA ALA A 347 -20.61 -10.22 -40.57
C ALA A 347 -20.08 -9.25 -39.52
N GLU A 348 -18.78 -8.98 -39.56
CA GLU A 348 -18.06 -8.01 -38.73
C GLU A 348 -18.49 -6.59 -39.06
N ALA A 349 -18.61 -6.24 -40.36
CA ALA A 349 -19.14 -4.95 -40.79
C ALA A 349 -20.57 -4.71 -40.29
N ASP A 350 -21.44 -5.72 -40.37
CA ASP A 350 -22.82 -5.65 -39.86
C ASP A 350 -22.88 -5.53 -38.33
N ASN A 351 -21.95 -6.19 -37.62
CA ASN A 351 -21.77 -6.03 -36.18
C ASN A 351 -21.42 -4.57 -35.82
N ILE A 352 -20.46 -3.96 -36.52
CA ILE A 352 -20.09 -2.55 -36.30
C ILE A 352 -21.25 -1.60 -36.64
N ARG A 353 -22.03 -1.86 -37.71
CA ARG A 353 -23.25 -1.10 -38.03
C ARG A 353 -24.26 -1.14 -36.90
N HIS A 354 -24.49 -2.32 -36.32
CA HIS A 354 -25.43 -2.47 -35.20
C HIS A 354 -24.97 -1.71 -33.96
N ILE A 355 -23.67 -1.75 -33.65
CA ILE A 355 -23.09 -0.96 -32.55
C ILE A 355 -23.28 0.53 -32.82
N LYS A 356 -22.92 1.01 -34.01
CA LYS A 356 -23.11 2.42 -34.40
C LYS A 356 -24.56 2.86 -34.23
N ALA A 357 -25.52 2.08 -34.75
CA ALA A 357 -26.94 2.38 -34.59
C ALA A 357 -27.32 2.51 -33.10
N THR A 358 -26.81 1.61 -32.25
CA THR A 358 -27.01 1.67 -30.79
C THR A 358 -26.43 2.92 -30.14
N LEU A 359 -25.37 3.52 -30.70
CA LEU A 359 -24.77 4.77 -30.19
C LEU A 359 -25.51 6.03 -30.65
N GLU A 360 -26.27 5.94 -31.74
CA GLU A 360 -27.03 7.07 -32.30
C GLU A 360 -28.43 7.22 -31.70
N PHE A 361 -28.97 6.17 -31.08
CA PHE A 361 -30.19 6.18 -30.25
C PHE A 361 -29.89 6.54 -28.80
#